data_AF-A0A4Y2JS06-F1
#
_entry.id   AF-A0A4Y2JS06-F1
#
_cell.length_a   1.000
_cell.length_b   1.000
_cell.length_c   1.000
_cell.angle_alpha   90.00
_cell.angle_beta   90.00
_cell.angle_gamma   90.00
#
_symmetry.space_group_name_H-M   'P 1'
#
loop_
_entity.id
_entity.type
_entity.pdbx_description
1 polymer ?
#
loop_
_entity_poly.entity_id
_entity_poly.type
_entity_poly.pdbx_seq_one_letter_code
_entity_poly.pdbx_strand_id
1 'polypeptide(L)'
;MNLLCRSPHFVLSIMFICKDLSSERMQDLYNFYSGAVGLLHSRAEPRSLKHQCRPTVRRVLWERNFWIPDGIRLTGLPKELQSFLNLEA
;
A
#
# COMPACT_ATOMS: atom_id res chain seq x y z
N MET A 1 17.03 -11.07 2.46
CA MET A 1 17.07 -9.83 3.26
C MET A 1 16.06 -8.82 2.69
N ASN A 2 14.92 -8.74 3.37
CA ASN A 2 13.94 -7.65 3.52
C ASN A 2 13.62 -6.71 2.34
N LEU A 3 12.45 -6.97 1.74
CA LEU A 3 11.67 -6.09 0.87
C LEU A 3 11.01 -4.89 1.60
N LEU A 4 11.39 -4.64 2.85
CA LEU A 4 10.85 -3.54 3.68
C LEU A 4 11.38 -2.15 3.30
N CYS A 5 12.25 -2.03 2.29
CA CYS A 5 13.04 -0.82 2.04
C CYS A 5 12.58 0.09 0.88
N ARG A 6 11.39 -0.05 0.28
CA ARG A 6 11.06 0.76 -0.93
C ARG A 6 9.93 1.76 -0.84
N SER A 7 9.27 1.94 0.31
CA SER A 7 8.38 3.09 0.49
C SER A 7 8.45 3.56 1.94
N PRO A 8 9.27 4.59 2.26
CA PRO A 8 9.47 5.01 3.64
C PRO A 8 8.15 5.32 4.33
N HIS A 9 7.14 5.85 3.64
CA HIS A 9 5.89 6.25 4.26
C HIS A 9 4.96 5.10 4.65
N PHE A 10 4.96 3.96 3.94
CA PHE A 10 4.07 2.85 4.32
C PHE A 10 4.60 2.09 5.55
N VAL A 11 5.91 1.90 5.61
CA VAL A 11 6.59 1.31 6.78
C VAL A 11 6.60 2.30 7.93
N LEU A 12 6.82 3.61 7.69
CA LEU A 12 6.67 4.64 8.72
C LEU A 12 5.23 4.72 9.23
N SER A 13 4.19 4.62 8.41
CA SER A 13 2.81 4.65 8.89
C SER A 13 2.46 3.44 9.76
N ILE A 14 2.88 2.23 9.37
CA ILE A 14 2.69 1.04 10.23
C ILE A 14 3.55 1.16 11.50
N MET A 15 4.82 1.56 11.39
CA MET A 15 5.67 1.82 12.56
C MET A 15 5.07 2.89 13.48
N PHE A 16 4.47 3.95 12.94
CA PHE A 16 3.87 5.04 13.70
C PHE A 16 2.61 4.59 14.42
N ILE A 17 1.75 3.81 13.75
CA ILE A 17 0.57 3.18 14.37
C ILE A 17 0.99 2.17 15.46
N CYS A 18 2.09 1.44 15.24
CA CYS A 18 2.60 0.45 16.18
C CYS A 18 3.48 1.02 17.31
N LYS A 19 3.95 2.28 17.20
CA LYS A 19 4.92 2.88 18.13
C LYS A 19 4.34 3.06 19.54
N ASP A 20 3.05 3.37 19.62
CA ASP A 20 2.34 3.64 20.88
C ASP A 20 1.54 2.43 21.37
N LEU A 21 1.61 1.30 20.68
CA LEU A 21 0.93 0.08 21.10
C LEU A 21 1.79 -0.68 22.11
N SER A 22 1.19 -1.12 23.22
CA SER A 22 1.84 -2.06 24.11
C SER A 22 2.12 -3.39 23.39
N SER A 23 3.11 -4.14 23.85
CA SER A 23 3.41 -5.47 23.30
C SER A 23 2.19 -6.39 23.35
N GLU A 24 1.40 -6.30 24.41
CA GLU A 24 0.14 -7.03 24.57
C GLU A 24 -0.86 -6.64 23.47
N ARG A 25 -1.04 -5.33 23.23
CA ARG A 25 -1.99 -4.85 22.22
C ARG A 25 -1.57 -5.18 20.80
N MET A 26 -0.26 -5.18 20.53
CA MET A 26 0.29 -5.68 19.26
C MET A 26 -0.02 -7.16 19.05
N GLN A 27 0.13 -7.99 20.09
CA GLN A 27 -0.18 -9.41 20.01
C GLN A 27 -1.66 -9.66 19.79
N ASP A 28 -2.54 -8.91 20.46
CA ASP A 28 -4.00 -8.97 20.25
C ASP A 28 -4.37 -8.66 18.80
N LEU A 29 -3.82 -7.57 18.26
CA LEU A 29 -4.05 -7.16 16.87
C LEU A 29 -3.57 -8.24 15.91
N TYR A 30 -2.38 -8.78 16.14
CA TYR A 30 -1.83 -9.86 15.34
C TYR A 30 -2.74 -11.11 15.37
N ASN A 31 -3.16 -11.54 16.56
CA ASN A 31 -4.03 -12.72 16.72
C ASN A 31 -5.40 -12.51 16.05
N PHE A 32 -5.98 -11.32 16.21
CA PHE A 32 -7.24 -10.95 15.59
C PHE A 32 -7.16 -11.00 14.07
N TYR A 33 -6.17 -10.33 13.47
CA TYR A 33 -6.04 -10.27 12.02
C TYR A 33 -5.54 -11.58 11.40
N SER A 34 -4.67 -12.34 12.09
CA SER A 34 -4.27 -13.66 11.62
C SER A 34 -5.43 -14.66 11.61
N GLY A 35 -6.34 -14.57 12.59
CA GLY A 35 -7.58 -15.33 12.57
C GLY A 35 -8.52 -14.93 11.43
N ALA A 36 -8.62 -13.63 11.13
CA ALA A 36 -9.51 -13.12 10.08
C ALA A 36 -8.99 -13.34 8.65
N VAL A 37 -7.68 -13.26 8.44
CA VAL A 37 -7.04 -13.36 7.11
C VAL A 37 -6.60 -14.79 6.78
N GLY A 38 -6.62 -15.70 7.77
CA GLY A 38 -6.13 -17.08 7.65
C GLY A 38 -4.61 -17.20 7.82
N LEU A 39 -4.07 -18.41 7.63
CA LEU A 39 -2.62 -18.68 7.72
C LEU A 39 -1.85 -17.78 6.74
N LEU A 40 -1.16 -16.79 7.31
CA LEU A 40 -0.13 -16.01 6.63
C LEU A 40 0.82 -16.99 5.94
N HIS A 41 0.81 -17.00 4.60
CA HIS A 41 1.75 -17.81 3.86
C HIS A 41 3.17 -17.42 4.29
N SER A 42 3.97 -18.41 4.70
CA SER A 42 5.36 -18.22 5.14
C SER A 42 6.23 -17.53 4.07
N ARG A 43 5.74 -17.48 2.83
CA ARG A 43 6.33 -16.78 1.70
C ARG A 43 5.27 -15.92 1.01
N ALA A 44 5.24 -14.63 1.35
CA ALA A 44 4.55 -13.66 0.53
C ALA A 44 5.41 -13.37 -0.70
N GLU A 45 4.95 -13.76 -1.88
CA GLU A 45 5.64 -13.42 -3.12
C GLU A 45 5.68 -11.88 -3.28
N PRO A 46 6.81 -11.31 -3.74
CA PRO A 46 6.89 -9.88 -3.98
C PRO A 46 5.83 -9.45 -5.00
N ARG A 47 5.12 -8.34 -4.71
CA ARG A 47 4.19 -7.77 -5.69
C ARG A 47 4.95 -7.36 -6.95
N SER A 48 4.31 -7.53 -8.11
CA SER A 48 4.84 -7.06 -9.39
C SER A 48 5.20 -5.57 -9.34
N LEU A 49 6.19 -5.16 -10.15
CA LEU A 49 6.58 -3.76 -10.27
C LEU A 49 5.37 -2.86 -10.59
N LYS A 50 4.48 -3.30 -11.49
CA LYS A 50 3.24 -2.60 -11.83
C LYS A 50 2.38 -2.31 -10.58
N HIS A 51 2.25 -3.28 -9.67
CA HIS A 51 1.53 -3.11 -8.41
C HIS A 51 2.24 -2.19 -7.42
N GLN A 52 3.57 -2.13 -7.44
CA GLN A 52 4.35 -1.19 -6.63
C GLN A 52 4.27 0.23 -7.17
N CYS A 53 4.22 0.41 -8.49
CA CYS A 53 4.07 1.72 -9.13
C CYS A 53 2.70 2.36 -8.84
N ARG A 54 1.63 1.57 -8.77
CA ARG A 54 0.26 2.07 -8.55
C ARG A 54 0.10 2.98 -7.33
N PRO A 55 0.46 2.57 -6.09
CA PRO A 55 0.37 3.46 -4.94
C PRO A 55 1.32 4.65 -5.03
N THR A 56 2.51 4.49 -5.63
CA THR A 56 3.47 5.59 -5.82
C THR A 56 2.90 6.68 -6.70
N VAL A 57 2.31 6.34 -7.86
CA VAL A 57 1.69 7.31 -8.76
C VAL A 57 0.52 8.02 -8.07
N ARG A 58 -0.38 7.26 -7.44
CA ARG A 58 -1.53 7.83 -6.70
C ARG A 58 -1.09 8.76 -5.57
N ARG A 59 -0.01 8.41 -4.89
CA ARG A 59 0.58 9.24 -3.83
C ARG A 59 1.15 10.55 -4.37
N VAL A 60 1.90 10.51 -5.47
CA VAL A 60 2.46 11.74 -6.08
C VAL A 60 1.34 12.70 -6.51
N LEU A 61 0.22 12.18 -7.02
CA LEU A 61 -0.96 13.00 -7.34
C LEU A 61 -1.57 13.63 -6.09
N TRP A 62 -1.73 12.85 -5.03
CA TRP A 62 -2.22 13.34 -3.74
C TRP A 62 -1.33 14.43 -3.14
N GLU A 63 0.00 14.22 -3.13
CA GLU A 63 0.99 15.20 -2.62
C GLU A 63 0.98 16.51 -3.40
N ARG A 64 0.54 16.46 -4.66
CA ARG A 64 0.37 17.63 -5.53
C ARG A 64 -1.04 18.24 -5.47
N ASN A 65 -1.88 17.80 -4.52
CA ASN A 65 -3.28 18.23 -4.35
C ASN A 65 -4.17 17.95 -5.56
N PHE A 66 -3.85 16.94 -6.38
CA PHE A 66 -4.75 16.48 -7.43
C PHE A 66 -5.74 15.47 -6.86
N TRP A 67 -7.02 15.67 -7.16
CA TRP A 67 -8.00 14.61 -7.04
C TRP A 67 -7.56 13.43 -7.92
N ILE A 68 -7.42 12.23 -7.35
CA ILE A 68 -6.68 11.13 -8.00
C ILE A 68 -7.24 10.77 -9.40
N PRO A 69 -8.56 10.54 -9.58
CA PRO A 69 -9.13 10.27 -10.91
C PRO A 69 -8.85 11.37 -11.93
N ASP A 70 -8.98 12.63 -11.53
CA ASP A 70 -8.74 13.77 -12.42
C ASP A 70 -7.26 13.92 -12.74
N GLY A 71 -6.39 13.77 -11.74
CA GLY A 71 -4.94 13.77 -11.89
C GLY A 71 -4.46 12.67 -12.82
N ILE A 72 -5.05 11.47 -12.75
CA ILE A 72 -4.75 10.36 -13.66
C ILE A 72 -5.16 10.72 -15.10
N ARG A 73 -6.35 11.32 -15.30
CA ARG A 73 -6.82 11.76 -16.61
C ARG A 73 -5.87 12.78 -17.26
N LEU A 74 -5.20 13.60 -16.46
CA LEU A 74 -4.22 14.60 -16.92
C LEU A 74 -2.84 14.02 -17.27
N THR A 75 -2.55 12.76 -16.95
CA THR A 75 -1.23 12.15 -17.21
C THR A 75 -0.95 11.82 -18.67
N GLY A 76 -1.99 11.75 -19.51
CA GLY A 76 -1.86 11.31 -20.92
C GLY A 76 -1.56 9.81 -21.08
N LEU A 77 -1.66 9.00 -20.02
CA LEU A 77 -1.45 7.56 -20.10
C LEU A 77 -2.54 6.87 -20.92
N PRO A 78 -2.26 5.71 -21.54
CA PRO A 78 -3.28 4.85 -22.15
C PRO A 78 -4.42 4.52 -21.19
N LYS A 79 -5.64 4.34 -21.73
CA LYS A 79 -6.86 4.10 -20.93
C LYS A 79 -6.72 2.89 -20.02
N GLU A 80 -6.05 1.83 -20.48
CA GLU A 80 -5.82 0.61 -19.71
C GLU A 80 -4.98 0.86 -18.45
N LEU A 81 -4.00 1.77 -18.55
CA LEU A 81 -3.20 2.19 -17.40
C LEU A 81 -3.99 3.15 -16.50
N GLN A 82 -4.82 4.02 -17.07
CA GLN A 82 -5.71 4.89 -16.28
C GLN A 82 -6.68 4.06 -15.43
N SER A 83 -7.40 3.09 -16.02
CA SER A 83 -8.31 2.21 -15.28
C SER A 83 -7.59 1.39 -14.20
N PHE A 84 -6.39 0.88 -14.51
CA PHE A 84 -5.56 0.20 -13.52
C PHE A 84 -5.17 1.10 -12.33
N LEU A 85 -4.83 2.36 -12.60
CA LEU A 85 -4.50 3.35 -11.57
C LEU A 85 -5.76 3.80 -10.79
N ASN A 86 -6.91 3.87 -11.44
CA ASN A 86 -8.20 4.23 -10.83
C ASN A 86 -8.82 3.10 -10.00
N LEU A 87 -8.30 1.87 -10.12
CA LEU A 87 -8.87 0.68 -9.47
C LEU A 87 -10.23 0.25 -10.08
N GLU A 88 -10.47 0.59 -11.35
CA GLU A 88 -11.70 0.28 -12.10
C GLU A 88 -11.63 -1.11 -12.76
N ALA A 89 -11.20 -2.12 -12.01
CA ALA A 89 -11.08 -3.49 -12.52
C ALA A 89 -12.44 -4.07 -12.95
#